data_AF-J2WPN3-F1
#
_entry.id   AF-J2WPN3-F1
#
_cell.length_a   1.000
_cell.length_b   1.000
_cell.length_c   1.000
_cell.angle_alpha   90.00
_cell.angle_beta   90.00
_cell.angle_gamma   90.00
#
_symmetry.space_group_name_H-M   'P 1'
#
loop_
_entity.id
_entity.type
_entity.pdbx_description
1 polymer ?
#
loop_
_entity_poly.entity_id
_entity_poly.type
_entity_poly.pdbx_seq_one_letter_code
_entity_poly.pdbx_strand_id
1 'polypeptide(L)'
;MVNGYGISGLNVAPALNSRHTQKQAIDMNISWSGTLTINNASGTAVTISSDPKTGMNSELHTVGATYGVIKFIGGNSDKPHWSNDGH
;
A
#
# COMPACT_ATOMS: atom_id res chain seq x y z
N MET A 1 -22.57 -15.71 5.59
CA MET A 1 -21.66 -14.93 6.45
C MET A 1 -22.40 -13.75 7.09
N VAL A 2 -22.80 -12.70 6.35
CA VAL A 2 -23.45 -11.49 6.92
C VAL A 2 -24.65 -11.78 7.83
N ASN A 3 -25.64 -12.55 7.37
CA ASN A 3 -26.83 -12.85 8.18
C ASN A 3 -26.54 -13.78 9.36
N GLY A 4 -25.62 -14.74 9.18
CA GLY A 4 -25.27 -15.71 10.23
C GLY A 4 -24.53 -15.10 11.41
N TYR A 5 -23.85 -13.97 11.19
CA TYR A 5 -23.18 -13.19 12.25
C TYR A 5 -23.99 -11.96 12.70
N GLY A 6 -25.18 -11.72 12.14
CA GLY A 6 -26.03 -10.58 12.52
C GLY A 6 -25.44 -9.20 12.20
N ILE A 7 -24.53 -9.11 11.22
CA ILE A 7 -23.77 -7.88 10.91
C ILE A 7 -24.33 -7.07 9.74
N SER A 8 -25.62 -7.23 9.43
CA SER A 8 -26.29 -6.56 8.31
C SER A 8 -26.52 -5.06 8.53
N GLY A 9 -26.41 -4.56 9.77
CA GLY A 9 -26.68 -3.17 10.14
C GLY A 9 -25.44 -2.30 10.38
N LEU A 10 -24.25 -2.75 10.00
CA LEU A 10 -23.02 -1.96 10.19
C LEU A 10 -22.97 -0.78 9.22
N ASN A 11 -22.49 0.37 9.70
CA ASN A 11 -22.26 1.57 8.87
C ASN A 11 -21.28 1.33 7.73
N VAL A 12 -20.34 0.39 7.91
CA VAL A 12 -19.43 -0.09 6.88
C VAL A 12 -19.68 -1.58 6.71
N ALA A 13 -20.08 -1.97 5.50
CA ALA A 13 -20.30 -3.38 5.19
C ALA A 13 -18.99 -4.17 5.34
N PRO A 14 -19.05 -5.41 5.86
CA PRO A 14 -17.88 -6.29 5.89
C PRO A 14 -17.27 -6.42 4.50
N ALA A 15 -15.94 -6.34 4.41
CA ALA A 15 -15.21 -6.43 3.15
C ALA A 15 -15.17 -7.88 2.62
N LEU A 16 -16.27 -8.31 1.99
CA LEU A 16 -16.41 -9.65 1.39
C LEU A 16 -15.49 -9.85 0.19
N ASN A 17 -15.22 -8.76 -0.53
CA ASN A 17 -14.31 -8.71 -1.66
C ASN A 17 -13.25 -7.65 -1.34
N SER A 18 -12.05 -8.09 -0.97
CA SER A 18 -10.92 -7.21 -0.66
C SER A 18 -9.63 -7.81 -1.24
N ARG A 19 -8.70 -6.94 -1.67
CA ARG A 19 -7.37 -7.36 -2.11
C ARG A 19 -6.63 -8.16 -1.03
N HIS A 20 -6.83 -7.88 0.25
CA HIS A 20 -6.23 -8.70 1.33
C HIS A 20 -6.76 -10.14 1.33
N THR A 21 -8.08 -10.32 1.17
CA THR A 21 -8.68 -11.67 1.11
C THR A 21 -8.26 -12.43 -0.15
N GLN A 22 -7.94 -11.71 -1.22
CA GLN A 22 -7.43 -12.24 -2.48
C GLN A 22 -5.90 -12.47 -2.46
N LYS A 23 -5.22 -12.09 -1.37
CA LYS A 23 -3.75 -12.14 -1.23
C LYS A 23 -3.01 -11.28 -2.25
N GLN A 24 -3.62 -10.14 -2.59
CA GLN A 24 -3.13 -9.16 -3.56
C GLN A 24 -2.83 -7.79 -2.94
N ALA A 25 -2.99 -7.66 -1.62
CA ALA A 25 -2.60 -6.50 -0.84
C ALA A 25 -1.80 -6.89 0.40
N ILE A 26 -1.00 -5.94 0.86
CA ILE A 26 -0.24 -5.98 2.09
C ILE A 26 -0.24 -4.60 2.74
N ASP A 27 -0.41 -4.58 4.05
CA ASP A 27 -0.25 -3.37 4.83
C ASP A 27 1.19 -3.24 5.30
N MET A 28 1.85 -2.17 4.87
CA MET A 28 3.23 -1.87 5.22
C MET A 28 3.31 -0.44 5.75
N ASN A 29 3.55 -0.32 7.06
CA ASN A 29 3.98 0.95 7.64
C ASN A 29 5.50 1.09 7.48
N ILE A 30 5.92 1.97 6.58
CA ILE A 30 7.32 2.13 6.18
C ILE A 30 7.84 3.46 6.72
N SER A 31 9.04 3.43 7.31
CA SER A 31 9.83 4.60 7.65
C SER A 31 11.32 4.33 7.46
N TRP A 32 12.09 5.39 7.21
CA TRP A 32 13.55 5.34 7.17
C TRP A 32 14.16 6.67 7.63
N SER A 33 15.48 6.71 7.74
CA SER A 33 16.25 7.93 8.01
C SER A 33 17.25 8.19 6.89
N GLY A 34 17.63 9.46 6.71
CA GLY A 34 18.62 9.87 5.71
C GLY A 34 18.18 9.65 4.25
N THR A 35 19.16 9.42 3.40
CA THR A 35 18.96 9.10 1.98
C THR A 35 18.81 7.59 1.82
N LEU A 36 17.72 7.16 1.20
CA LEU A 36 17.49 5.75 0.89
C LEU A 36 18.07 5.43 -0.50
N THR A 37 18.88 4.38 -0.59
CA THR A 37 19.28 3.79 -1.88
C THR A 37 18.64 2.42 -1.98
N ILE A 38 17.84 2.19 -3.02
CA ILE A 38 17.08 0.96 -3.23
C ILE A 38 17.02 0.62 -4.73
N ASN A 39 17.02 -0.66 -5.07
CA ASN A 39 16.89 -1.08 -6.46
C ASN A 39 15.43 -1.06 -6.92
N ASN A 40 15.17 -0.63 -8.14
CA ASN A 40 13.90 -0.88 -8.84
C ASN A 40 13.86 -2.31 -9.41
N ALA A 41 12.73 -2.69 -10.02
CA ALA A 41 12.54 -4.06 -10.53
C ALA A 41 13.47 -4.47 -11.69
N SER A 42 14.13 -3.52 -12.37
CA SER A 42 15.18 -3.82 -13.36
C SER A 42 16.56 -4.04 -12.73
N GLY A 43 16.68 -3.94 -11.40
CA GLY A 43 17.96 -4.03 -10.68
C GLY A 43 18.75 -2.72 -10.66
N THR A 44 18.18 -1.61 -11.15
CA THR A 44 18.84 -0.30 -11.17
C THR A 44 18.69 0.38 -9.81
N ALA A 45 19.78 0.85 -9.23
CA ALA A 45 19.76 1.62 -7.99
C ALA A 45 19.10 2.98 -8.18
N VAL A 46 18.15 3.32 -7.30
CA VAL A 46 17.45 4.59 -7.20
C VAL A 46 17.77 5.21 -5.84
N THR A 47 18.10 6.50 -5.85
CA THR A 47 18.41 7.27 -4.64
C THR A 47 17.25 8.21 -4.31
N ILE A 48 16.65 8.03 -3.14
CA ILE A 48 15.53 8.83 -2.63
C ILE A 48 16.02 9.73 -1.50
N SER A 49 16.20 11.01 -1.82
CA SER A 49 16.59 12.06 -0.87
C SER A 49 15.42 12.95 -0.44
N SER A 50 14.26 12.85 -1.11
CA SER A 50 13.06 13.63 -0.78
C SER A 50 12.36 13.19 0.50
N ASP A 51 11.52 14.07 1.01
CA ASP A 51 10.57 13.82 2.10
C ASP A 51 9.16 13.48 1.54
N PRO A 52 8.30 12.83 2.35
CA PRO A 52 8.57 12.32 3.69
C PRO A 52 9.45 11.06 3.66
N LYS A 53 10.13 10.74 4.77
CA LYS A 53 10.86 9.48 4.96
C LYS A 53 9.94 8.34 5.39
N THR A 54 8.83 8.18 4.69
CA THR A 54 7.77 7.21 4.99
C THR A 54 7.21 6.56 3.74
N GLY A 55 6.36 5.55 3.93
CA GLY A 55 5.57 4.93 2.85
C GLY A 55 4.71 5.89 2.02
N MET A 56 4.63 7.19 2.37
CA MET A 56 3.93 8.22 1.60
C MET A 56 4.83 9.00 0.62
N ASN A 57 6.11 8.64 0.50
CA ASN A 57 7.03 9.27 -0.45
C ASN A 57 6.70 8.90 -1.90
N SER A 58 6.58 9.90 -2.79
CA SER A 58 6.22 9.70 -4.20
C SER A 58 7.28 8.98 -5.02
N GLU A 59 8.58 9.16 -4.71
CA GLU A 59 9.65 8.42 -5.37
C GLU A 59 9.63 6.95 -4.93
N LEU A 60 9.34 6.67 -3.66
CA LEU A 60 9.14 5.30 -3.20
C LEU A 60 7.92 4.64 -3.87
N HIS A 61 6.83 5.38 -4.07
CA HIS A 61 5.67 4.88 -4.84
C HIS A 61 6.07 4.50 -6.26
N THR A 62 6.90 5.33 -6.90
CA THR A 62 7.41 5.10 -8.25
C THR A 62 8.27 3.83 -8.30
N VAL A 63 9.16 3.63 -7.32
CA VAL A 63 9.95 2.40 -7.19
C VAL A 63 9.04 1.19 -6.96
N GLY A 64 8.09 1.27 -6.03
CA GLY A 64 7.14 0.20 -5.73
C GLY A 64 6.33 -0.23 -6.96
N ALA A 65 5.86 0.73 -7.75
CA ALA A 65 5.11 0.46 -8.99
C ALA A 65 5.92 -0.37 -10.00
N THR A 66 7.26 -0.26 -10.03
CA THR A 66 8.09 -1.12 -10.90
C THR A 66 8.03 -2.60 -10.52
N TYR A 67 7.74 -2.91 -9.26
CA TYR A 67 7.53 -4.27 -8.76
C TYR A 67 6.07 -4.73 -8.83
N GLY A 68 5.17 -3.89 -9.37
CA GLY A 68 3.72 -4.14 -9.34
C GLY A 68 3.11 -3.95 -7.94
N VAL A 69 3.78 -3.23 -7.04
CA VAL A 69 3.29 -2.91 -5.69
C VAL A 69 2.91 -1.43 -5.64
N ILE A 70 1.62 -1.15 -5.77
CA ILE A 70 1.06 0.17 -6.00
C ILE A 70 0.54 0.73 -4.67
N LYS A 71 0.88 2.00 -4.40
CA LYS A 71 0.39 2.71 -3.22
C LYS A 71 -1.11 2.95 -3.31
N PHE A 72 -1.81 2.83 -2.19
CA PHE A 72 -3.23 3.18 -2.10
C PHE A 72 -3.54 4.58 -2.66
N ILE A 73 -4.50 4.64 -3.59
CA ILE A 73 -4.84 5.88 -4.28
C ILE A 73 -5.65 6.87 -3.42
N GLY A 74 -6.31 6.41 -2.36
CA GLY A 74 -7.06 7.27 -1.43
C GLY A 74 -6.16 8.11 -0.52
N GLY A 75 -4.83 7.98 -0.66
CA GLY A 75 -3.85 8.80 0.04
C GLY A 75 -3.88 8.56 1.54
N ASN A 76 -4.28 9.58 2.31
CA ASN A 76 -4.17 9.54 3.77
C ASN A 76 -5.26 8.73 4.48
N SER A 77 -6.32 8.31 3.78
CA SER A 77 -7.37 7.48 4.39
C SER A 77 -6.91 6.06 4.69
N ASP A 78 -5.87 5.56 3.99
CA ASP A 78 -5.22 4.28 4.29
C ASP A 78 -3.72 4.32 3.95
N LYS A 79 -2.93 4.87 4.88
CA LYS A 79 -1.47 5.03 4.70
C LYS A 79 -0.70 3.71 4.70
N PRO A 80 -1.08 2.64 5.40
CA PRO A 80 -0.38 1.36 5.30
C PRO A 80 -0.64 0.60 4.01
N HIS A 81 -1.76 0.79 3.32
CA HIS A 81 -2.19 -0.09 2.23
C HIS A 81 -1.34 -0.01 0.96
N TRP A 82 -0.89 -1.17 0.48
CA TRP A 82 -0.29 -1.38 -0.84
C TRP A 82 -0.90 -2.62 -1.48
N SER A 83 -1.13 -2.56 -2.79
CA SER A 83 -1.73 -3.68 -3.52
C SER A 83 -1.22 -3.75 -4.95
N ASN A 84 -1.68 -4.75 -5.70
CA ASN A 84 -1.34 -4.87 -7.12
C ASN A 84 -2.02 -3.83 -8.02
N ASP A 85 -2.99 -3.07 -7.50
CA ASP A 85 -3.76 -2.08 -8.26
C ASP A 85 -3.97 -0.73 -7.53
N GLY A 86 -3.52 -0.60 -6.28
CA GLY A 86 -3.67 0.62 -5.47
C GLY A 86 -5.06 0.80 -4.85
N HIS A 87 -5.92 -0.23 -4.89
CA HIS A 87 -7.24 -0.27 -4.26
C HIS A 87 -7.35 -1.34 -3.17
#